data_AF-A0A7X0E5M6-F1
#
_entry.id   AF-A0A7X0E5M6-F1
#
_cell.length_a   1.000
_cell.length_b   1.000
_cell.length_c   1.000
_cell.angle_alpha   90.00
_cell.angle_beta   90.00
_cell.angle_gamma   90.00
#
_symmetry.space_group_name_H-M   'P 1'
#
loop_
_entity.id
_entity.type
_entity.pdbx_description
1 polymer ?
#
loop_
_entity_poly.entity_id
_entity_poly.type
_entity_poly.pdbx_seq_one_letter_code
_entity_poly.pdbx_strand_id
1 'polypeptide(L)'
;MERRFTVDLEVMRAWSQSCAVNSRETLWLWPLALFSTVGPIVVVAVFGASYFIAAFVAFSVGLLVTGAALSIKAPQLFCPHCGQRPLRWFKLNLHRRNMSPLSAEYCEHCFYWLQESSAPRVSI
;
A
#
# COMPACT_ATOMS: atom_id res chain seq x y z
N MET A 1 -9.42 -26.90 -16.48
CA MET A 1 -9.99 -25.58 -16.82
C MET A 1 -8.83 -24.62 -17.04
N GLU A 2 -8.54 -24.32 -18.28
CA GLU A 2 -7.52 -23.37 -18.69
C GLU A 2 -8.01 -21.98 -18.30
N ARG A 3 -7.34 -21.32 -17.35
CA ARG A 3 -7.69 -19.95 -16.95
C ARG A 3 -7.23 -19.02 -18.06
N ARG A 4 -8.17 -18.57 -18.88
CA ARG A 4 -7.90 -17.61 -19.95
C ARG A 4 -7.74 -16.23 -19.34
N PHE A 5 -6.52 -15.69 -19.39
CA PHE A 5 -6.23 -14.33 -18.97
C PHE A 5 -6.53 -13.37 -20.12
N THR A 6 -7.15 -12.24 -19.81
CA THR A 6 -7.54 -11.22 -20.79
C THR A 6 -6.66 -9.99 -20.63
N VAL A 7 -6.15 -9.50 -21.75
CA VAL A 7 -5.37 -8.26 -21.82
C VAL A 7 -6.31 -7.16 -22.28
N ASP A 8 -6.49 -6.14 -21.45
CA ASP A 8 -7.30 -4.96 -21.76
C ASP A 8 -6.54 -3.71 -21.32
N LEU A 9 -6.23 -2.85 -22.30
CA LEU A 9 -5.47 -1.62 -22.11
C LEU A 9 -6.23 -0.59 -21.26
N GLU A 10 -7.56 -0.56 -21.33
CA GLU A 10 -8.36 0.39 -20.54
C GLU A 10 -8.32 0.03 -19.07
N VAL A 11 -8.47 -1.27 -18.76
CA VAL A 11 -8.37 -1.81 -17.40
C VAL A 11 -6.99 -1.56 -16.80
N MET A 12 -5.92 -1.79 -17.57
CA MET A 12 -4.55 -1.53 -17.12
C MET A 12 -4.29 -0.04 -16.84
N ARG A 13 -4.79 0.87 -17.69
CA ARG A 13 -4.65 2.33 -17.47
C ARG A 13 -5.46 2.81 -16.26
N ALA A 14 -6.69 2.35 -16.10
CA ALA A 14 -7.53 2.72 -14.96
C ALA A 14 -6.90 2.20 -13.64
N TRP A 15 -6.29 1.02 -13.69
CA TRP A 15 -5.56 0.45 -12.56
C TRP A 15 -4.30 1.26 -12.21
N SER A 16 -3.48 1.63 -13.19
CA SER A 16 -2.27 2.41 -12.96
C SER A 16 -2.58 3.80 -12.39
N GLN A 17 -3.65 4.45 -12.85
CA GLN A 17 -4.17 5.69 -12.28
C GLN A 17 -4.59 5.51 -10.82
N SER A 18 -5.35 4.46 -10.51
CA SER A 18 -5.77 4.15 -9.14
C SER A 18 -4.57 3.90 -8.22
N CYS A 19 -3.56 3.19 -8.72
CA CYS A 19 -2.29 2.97 -8.01
C CYS A 19 -1.53 4.28 -7.77
N ALA A 20 -1.46 5.18 -8.75
CA ALA A 20 -0.75 6.46 -8.64
C ALA A 20 -1.41 7.41 -7.64
N VAL A 21 -2.75 7.48 -7.62
CA VAL A 21 -3.49 8.26 -6.62
C VAL A 21 -3.22 7.70 -5.23
N ASN A 22 -3.32 6.39 -5.08
CA ASN A 22 -3.12 5.73 -3.80
C ASN A 22 -1.68 5.85 -3.28
N SER A 23 -0.67 5.75 -4.15
CA SER A 23 0.73 5.91 -3.76
C SER A 23 1.02 7.32 -3.30
N ARG A 24 0.49 8.35 -3.98
CA ARG A 24 0.65 9.77 -3.60
C ARG A 24 0.07 10.06 -2.22
N GLU A 25 -1.14 9.57 -1.95
CA GLU A 25 -1.81 9.71 -0.65
C GLU A 25 -1.05 9.02 0.48
N THR A 26 -0.44 7.87 0.18
CA THR A 26 0.38 7.12 1.15
C THR A 26 1.76 7.75 1.34
N LEU A 27 2.34 8.37 0.31
CA LEU A 27 3.69 8.94 0.34
C LEU A 27 3.83 10.05 1.40
N TRP A 28 2.78 10.85 1.59
CA TRP A 28 2.80 11.94 2.58
C TRP A 28 2.81 11.45 4.04
N LEU A 29 2.42 10.20 4.29
CA LEU A 29 2.46 9.60 5.64
C LEU A 29 3.88 9.18 6.05
N TRP A 30 4.78 8.93 5.10
CA TRP A 30 6.17 8.55 5.37
C TRP A 30 6.97 9.60 6.18
N PRO A 31 6.97 10.90 5.84
CA PRO A 31 7.67 11.89 6.66
C PRO A 31 7.07 12.01 8.07
N LEU A 32 5.75 11.89 8.24
CA LEU A 32 5.09 11.86 9.56
C LEU A 32 5.53 10.65 10.38
N ALA A 33 5.57 9.47 9.78
CA ALA A 33 6.05 8.25 10.43
C ALA A 33 7.54 8.34 10.81
N LEU A 34 8.38 8.90 9.94
CA LEU A 34 9.80 9.14 10.21
C LEU A 34 9.99 10.14 11.35
N PHE A 35 9.25 11.25 11.35
CA PHE A 35 9.35 12.25 12.40
C PHE A 35 8.87 11.71 13.75
N SER A 36 7.77 10.95 13.74
CA SER A 36 7.28 10.26 14.93
C SER A 36 8.33 9.32 15.49
N THR A 37 9.02 8.52 14.67
CA THR A 37 9.96 7.49 15.15
C THR A 37 11.35 8.04 15.49
N VAL A 38 11.89 8.95 14.70
CA VAL A 38 13.26 9.47 14.87
C VAL A 38 13.30 10.64 15.85
N GLY A 39 12.26 11.48 15.89
CA GLY A 39 12.19 12.67 16.76
C GLY A 39 12.44 12.37 18.24
N PRO A 40 11.76 11.38 18.86
CA PRO A 40 11.98 11.02 20.25
C PRO A 40 13.41 10.56 20.56
N ILE A 41 14.04 9.84 19.62
CA ILE A 41 15.43 9.36 19.76
C ILE A 41 16.38 10.56 19.81
N VAL A 42 16.20 11.54 18.92
CA VAL A 42 17.01 12.77 18.90
C VAL A 42 16.80 13.60 20.16
N VAL A 43 15.57 13.75 20.64
CA VAL A 43 15.26 14.51 21.87
C VAL A 43 15.93 13.88 23.09
N VAL A 44 15.84 12.55 23.24
CA VAL A 44 16.49 11.85 24.37
C VAL A 44 18.01 11.92 24.26
N ALA A 45 18.59 11.85 23.05
CA ALA A 45 20.03 11.96 22.85
C ALA A 45 20.59 13.36 23.19
N VAL A 46 19.84 14.42 22.90
CA VAL A 46 20.30 15.81 23.12
C VAL A 46 20.00 16.32 24.53
N PHE A 47 18.81 16.02 25.06
CA PHE A 47 18.34 16.61 26.32
C PHE A 47 18.36 15.63 27.51
N GLY A 48 18.65 14.35 27.27
CA GLY A 48 18.75 13.33 28.31
C GLY A 48 17.40 12.86 28.87
N ALA A 49 17.46 12.17 30.00
CA ALA A 49 16.32 11.46 30.59
C ALA A 49 15.18 12.38 31.10
N SER A 50 15.46 13.67 31.35
CA SER A 50 14.48 14.64 31.82
C SER A 50 13.32 14.89 30.85
N TYR A 51 13.53 14.64 29.55
CA TYR A 51 12.51 14.80 28.52
C TYR A 51 11.97 13.47 27.97
N PHE A 52 12.33 12.34 28.59
CA PHE A 52 11.91 11.02 28.14
C PHE A 52 10.39 10.87 28.13
N ILE A 53 9.71 11.31 29.19
CA ILE A 53 8.24 11.20 29.31
C ILE A 53 7.56 12.03 28.23
N ALA A 54 7.99 13.29 28.04
CA ALA A 54 7.42 14.16 27.01
C ALA A 54 7.65 13.60 25.59
N ALA A 55 8.85 13.09 25.32
CA ALA A 55 9.19 12.44 24.05
C ALA A 55 8.35 11.18 23.80
N PHE A 56 8.11 10.37 24.83
CA PHE A 56 7.30 9.16 24.73
C PHE A 56 5.81 9.45 24.51
N VAL A 57 5.28 10.51 25.13
CA VAL A 57 3.90 10.98 24.88
C VAL A 57 3.77 11.47 23.44
N ALA A 58 4.69 12.30 22.96
CA ALA A 58 4.69 12.77 21.58
C ALA A 58 4.81 11.61 20.57
N PHE A 59 5.66 10.62 20.86
CA PHE A 59 5.77 9.39 20.09
C PHE A 59 4.44 8.62 20.01
N SER A 60 3.82 8.38 21.17
CA SER A 60 2.59 7.60 21.27
C SER A 60 1.43 8.27 20.53
N VAL A 61 1.32 9.59 20.64
CA VAL A 61 0.32 10.38 19.88
C VAL A 61 0.63 10.31 18.38
N GLY A 62 1.90 10.45 17.99
CA GLY A 62 2.33 10.33 16.59
C GLY A 62 1.98 8.98 15.97
N LEU A 63 2.23 7.88 16.70
CA LEU A 63 1.84 6.54 16.28
C LEU A 63 0.32 6.38 16.16
N LEU A 64 -0.44 6.91 17.11
CA LEU A 64 -1.91 6.82 17.09
C LEU A 64 -2.51 7.59 15.91
N VAL A 65 -2.01 8.80 15.62
CA VAL A 65 -2.45 9.59 14.46
C VAL A 65 -2.06 8.89 13.16
N THR A 66 -0.82 8.39 13.05
CA THR A 66 -0.36 7.67 11.85
C THR A 66 -1.16 6.38 11.64
N GLY A 67 -1.42 5.63 12.71
CA GLY A 67 -2.24 4.42 12.68
C GLY A 67 -3.69 4.69 12.28
N ALA A 68 -4.31 5.74 12.83
CA ALA A 68 -5.65 6.16 12.45
C ALA A 68 -5.71 6.63 10.98
N ALA A 69 -4.73 7.41 10.54
CA ALA A 69 -4.63 7.86 9.16
C ALA A 69 -4.46 6.70 8.18
N LEU A 70 -3.61 5.71 8.52
CA LEU A 70 -3.43 4.49 7.73
C LEU A 70 -4.68 3.58 7.75
N SER A 71 -5.40 3.52 8.86
CA SER A 71 -6.63 2.73 8.97
C SER A 71 -7.75 3.31 8.11
N ILE A 72 -7.92 4.63 8.11
CA ILE A 72 -8.95 5.32 7.32
C ILE A 72 -8.58 5.32 5.83
N LYS A 73 -7.29 5.50 5.50
CA LYS A 73 -6.79 5.55 4.11
C LYS A 73 -6.26 4.22 3.59
N ALA A 74 -6.53 3.10 4.25
CA ALA A 74 -6.10 1.79 3.79
C ALA A 74 -6.47 1.65 2.30
N PRO A 75 -5.50 1.43 1.40
CA PRO A 75 -5.73 1.44 -0.05
C PRO A 75 -6.88 0.54 -0.43
N GLN A 76 -8.03 1.13 -0.72
CA GLN A 76 -9.16 0.43 -1.30
C GLN A 76 -8.92 0.31 -2.80
N LEU A 77 -7.81 -0.34 -3.18
CA LEU A 77 -7.48 -0.64 -4.55
C LEU A 77 -8.42 -1.75 -5.03
N PHE A 78 -9.42 -1.35 -5.82
CA PHE A 78 -10.39 -2.25 -6.44
C PHE A 78 -10.09 -2.40 -7.92
N CYS A 79 -10.30 -3.61 -8.44
CA CYS A 79 -10.19 -3.86 -9.87
C CYS A 79 -11.26 -3.02 -10.60
N PRO A 80 -10.90 -2.23 -11.62
CA PRO A 80 -11.86 -1.38 -12.33
C PRO A 80 -12.86 -2.19 -13.16
N HIS A 81 -12.55 -3.45 -13.48
CA HIS A 81 -13.45 -4.33 -14.23
C HIS A 81 -14.53 -4.99 -13.36
N CYS A 82 -14.15 -5.56 -12.21
CA CYS A 82 -15.08 -6.34 -11.37
C CYS A 82 -15.43 -5.68 -10.03
N GLY A 83 -14.80 -4.56 -9.69
CA GLY A 83 -15.00 -3.85 -8.42
C GLY A 83 -14.47 -4.59 -7.18
N GLN A 84 -13.85 -5.76 -7.34
CA GLN A 84 -13.31 -6.55 -6.23
C GLN A 84 -11.83 -6.27 -6.00
N ARG A 85 -11.36 -6.42 -4.75
CA ARG A 85 -9.93 -6.29 -4.45
C ARG A 85 -9.16 -7.41 -5.15
N PRO A 86 -8.10 -7.10 -5.91
CA PRO A 86 -7.42 -8.12 -6.72
C PRO A 86 -6.68 -9.18 -5.91
N LEU A 87 -6.34 -8.88 -4.64
CA LEU A 87 -5.75 -9.84 -3.71
C LEU A 87 -6.72 -10.15 -2.57
N ARG A 88 -7.00 -11.44 -2.33
CA ARG A 88 -7.67 -11.87 -1.10
C ARG A 88 -6.71 -11.71 0.07
N TRP A 89 -7.08 -10.85 1.02
CA TRP A 89 -6.34 -10.57 2.26
C TRP A 89 -6.00 -11.82 3.11
N PHE A 90 -6.64 -12.96 2.86
CA PHE A 90 -6.66 -14.10 3.78
C PHE A 90 -6.07 -15.42 3.26
N LYS A 91 -5.49 -15.48 2.05
CA LYS A 91 -4.75 -16.69 1.65
C LYS A 91 -3.35 -16.65 2.24
N LEU A 92 -3.23 -17.27 3.41
CA LEU A 92 -2.04 -17.64 4.22
C LEU A 92 -0.91 -18.38 3.47
N ASN A 93 -0.65 -18.09 2.21
CA ASN A 93 0.57 -18.57 1.55
C ASN A 93 1.76 -17.78 2.10
N LEU A 94 2.55 -18.43 2.95
CA LEU A 94 3.79 -17.89 3.53
C LEU A 94 4.75 -17.31 2.48
N HIS A 95 4.63 -17.69 1.20
CA HIS A 95 5.43 -17.15 0.10
C HIS A 95 4.89 -15.86 -0.55
N ARG A 96 3.63 -15.47 -0.31
CA ARG A 96 2.96 -14.33 -0.99
C ARG A 96 2.53 -13.20 -0.04
N ARG A 97 3.05 -13.20 1.20
CA ARG A 97 2.66 -12.28 2.29
C ARG A 97 2.94 -10.79 2.04
N ASN A 98 3.77 -10.45 1.06
CA ASN A 98 4.20 -9.07 0.82
C ASN A 98 3.77 -8.53 -0.56
N MET A 99 2.85 -9.18 -1.27
CA MET A 99 2.29 -8.57 -2.47
C MET A 99 1.34 -7.46 -2.05
N SER A 100 1.84 -6.23 -2.12
CA SER A 100 1.01 -5.04 -2.05
C SER A 100 -0.04 -5.10 -3.17
N PRO A 101 -1.25 -4.55 -2.98
CA PRO A 101 -2.19 -4.40 -4.08
C PRO A 101 -1.55 -3.63 -5.24
N LEU A 102 -0.62 -2.69 -5.01
CA LEU A 102 0.12 -2.00 -6.08
C LEU A 102 0.96 -2.94 -6.96
N SER A 103 1.45 -4.04 -6.41
CA SER A 103 2.24 -5.06 -7.13
C SER A 103 1.38 -6.18 -7.74
N ALA A 104 0.05 -6.05 -7.77
CA ALA A 104 -0.80 -7.05 -8.39
C ALA A 104 -0.66 -7.01 -9.92
N GLU A 105 -0.20 -8.12 -10.50
CA GLU A 105 -0.04 -8.29 -11.95
C GLU A 105 -1.38 -8.50 -12.66
N TYR A 106 -2.31 -9.22 -12.02
CA TYR A 106 -3.65 -9.52 -12.54
C TYR A 106 -4.67 -9.60 -11.40
N CYS A 107 -5.96 -9.52 -11.75
CA CYS A 107 -7.05 -9.71 -10.81
C CYS A 107 -7.40 -11.20 -10.64
N GLU A 108 -7.39 -11.73 -9.41
CA GLU A 108 -7.75 -13.13 -9.14
C GLU A 108 -9.24 -13.46 -9.36
N HIS A 109 -10.09 -12.44 -9.53
CA HIS A 109 -11.54 -12.59 -9.70
C HIS A 109 -11.99 -12.60 -11.16
N CYS A 110 -11.45 -11.70 -11.98
CA CYS A 110 -11.80 -11.59 -13.40
C CYS A 110 -10.68 -12.01 -14.36
N PHE A 111 -9.48 -12.31 -13.86
CA PHE A 111 -8.31 -12.74 -14.66
C PHE A 111 -7.84 -11.72 -15.72
N TYR A 112 -8.21 -10.45 -15.53
CA TYR A 112 -7.67 -9.34 -16.32
C TYR A 112 -6.28 -8.96 -15.83
N TRP A 113 -5.38 -8.70 -16.78
CA TRP A 113 -4.09 -8.10 -16.50
C TRP A 113 -4.26 -6.65 -16.00
N LEU A 114 -3.47 -6.31 -14.99
CA LEU A 114 -3.46 -5.01 -14.33
C LEU A 114 -2.16 -4.25 -14.61
N GLN A 115 -1.07 -4.96 -14.88
CA GLN A 115 0.23 -4.38 -15.27
C GLN A 115 0.63 -4.81 -16.67
N GLU A 116 1.10 -3.82 -17.45
CA GLU A 116 1.56 -4.01 -18.81
C GLU A 116 2.91 -4.75 -18.87
N SER A 117 3.78 -4.55 -17.89
CA SER A 117 5.10 -5.20 -17.80
C SER A 117 5.04 -6.72 -17.60
N SER A 118 3.93 -7.21 -17.02
CA SER A 118 3.72 -8.63 -16.74
C SER A 118 2.83 -9.32 -17.78
N ALA A 119 2.11 -8.55 -18.60
CA ALA A 119 1.25 -9.10 -19.63
C ALA A 119 2.11 -9.80 -20.71
N PRO A 120 1.67 -10.95 -21.26
CA PRO A 120 2.34 -11.56 -22.39
C PRO A 120 2.37 -10.54 -23.53
N ARG A 121 3.56 -10.27 -24.09
CA ARG A 121 3.71 -9.39 -25.25
C ARG A 121 2.83 -9.93 -26.37
N VAL A 122 1.69 -9.28 -26.59
CA VAL A 122 0.88 -9.52 -27.77
C VAL A 122 1.65 -8.90 -28.91
N SER A 123 2.46 -9.71 -29.60
CA SER A 123 2.99 -9.36 -30.91
C SER A 123 1.80 -9.23 -31.85
N ILE A 124 1.37 -8.00 -32.11
CA ILE A 124 0.41 -7.66 -33.14
C ILE A 124 1.07 -7.91 -34.50
#